data_AF-A0A1S7LFH9-F1
#
_entry.id   AF-A0A1S7LFH9-F1
#
_cell.length_a   1.000
_cell.length_b   1.000
_cell.length_c   1.000
_cell.angle_alpha   90.00
_cell.angle_beta   90.00
_cell.angle_gamma   90.00
#
_symmetry.space_group_name_H-M   'P 1'
#
loop_
_entity.id
_entity.type
_entity.pdbx_description
1 polymer ?
#
loop_
_entity_poly.entity_id
_entity_poly.type
_entity_poly.pdbx_seq_one_letter_code
_entity_poly.pdbx_strand_id
1 'polypeptide(L)'
;MLPRREKGVVTKQRTPRSRIMAMLSYLGILCLVPLIFNQSDEYVDFHARQGIVLWTWGVLSILALHVPVVGPFFFSFSAMVIGLLSLVGLVSVLLSRAWRIPGIGVIATKL
;
A
#
# COMPACT_ATOMS: atom_id res chain seq x y z
N MET A 1 -15.60 -21.95 8.30
CA MET A 1 -15.11 -22.03 6.90
C MET A 1 -14.66 -20.65 6.48
N LEU A 2 -13.34 -20.40 6.46
CA LEU A 2 -12.80 -19.11 6.00
C LEU A 2 -12.84 -19.10 4.46
N PRO A 3 -13.32 -18.02 3.82
CA PRO A 3 -13.36 -17.95 2.37
C PRO A 3 -11.93 -18.03 1.84
N ARG A 4 -11.74 -18.99 0.94
CA ARG A 4 -10.50 -19.26 0.23
C ARG A 4 -10.07 -17.98 -0.49
N ARG A 5 -8.92 -17.40 -0.12
CA ARG A 5 -8.24 -16.29 -0.85
C ARG A 5 -7.85 -16.79 -2.25
N GLU A 6 -8.81 -16.83 -3.17
CA GLU A 6 -8.55 -17.14 -4.57
C GLU A 6 -8.08 -15.89 -5.31
N LYS A 7 -7.22 -16.15 -6.28
CA LYS A 7 -6.39 -15.21 -7.02
C LYS A 7 -7.26 -14.26 -7.86
N GLY A 8 -6.90 -12.97 -7.85
CA GLY A 8 -7.26 -12.03 -8.92
C GLY A 8 -8.28 -10.96 -8.54
N VAL A 9 -7.79 -9.74 -8.33
CA VAL A 9 -8.51 -8.45 -8.43
C VAL A 9 -9.85 -8.35 -7.66
N VAL A 10 -9.82 -7.80 -6.44
CA VAL A 10 -11.04 -7.34 -5.75
C VAL A 10 -11.57 -6.09 -6.46
N THR A 11 -12.68 -6.20 -7.16
CA THR A 11 -13.20 -5.13 -8.03
C THR A 11 -14.29 -4.28 -7.38
N LYS A 12 -14.74 -4.60 -6.16
CA LYS A 12 -15.97 -4.01 -5.61
C LYS A 12 -15.72 -3.03 -4.47
N GLN A 13 -15.38 -1.78 -4.82
CA GLN A 13 -15.57 -0.66 -3.88
C GLN A 13 -17.07 -0.35 -3.76
N ARG A 14 -17.60 -0.29 -2.53
CA ARG A 14 -19.06 -0.20 -2.30
C ARG A 14 -19.58 1.24 -2.15
N THR A 15 -18.72 2.18 -1.77
CA THR A 15 -19.13 3.55 -1.43
C THR A 15 -18.03 4.59 -1.77
N PRO A 16 -18.36 5.89 -1.87
CA PRO A 16 -17.36 6.96 -1.97
C PRO A 16 -16.38 6.96 -0.79
N ARG A 17 -16.86 6.58 0.41
CA ARG A 17 -16.01 6.42 1.60
C ARG A 17 -14.97 5.33 1.40
N SER A 18 -15.35 4.18 0.84
CA SER A 18 -14.42 3.09 0.51
C SER A 18 -13.33 3.57 -0.44
N ARG A 19 -13.70 4.37 -1.45
CA ARG A 19 -12.74 4.96 -2.40
C ARG A 19 -11.74 5.88 -1.71
N ILE A 20 -12.21 6.81 -0.89
CA ILE A 20 -11.34 7.73 -0.14
C ILE A 20 -10.42 6.94 0.79
N MET A 21 -10.95 5.98 1.53
CA MET A 21 -10.16 5.14 2.44
C MET A 21 -9.09 4.34 1.70
N ALA A 22 -9.39 3.80 0.53
CA ALA A 22 -8.41 3.12 -0.31
C ALA A 22 -7.33 4.07 -0.87
N MET A 23 -7.67 5.32 -1.20
CA MET A 23 -6.69 6.33 -1.61
C MET A 23 -5.73 6.70 -0.47
N LEU A 24 -6.25 6.87 0.75
CA LEU A 24 -5.45 7.18 1.95
C LEU A 24 -4.36 6.14 2.20
N SER A 25 -4.61 4.89 1.84
CA SER A 25 -3.63 3.81 1.94
C SER A 25 -2.32 4.09 1.20
N TYR A 26 -2.30 4.95 0.18
CA TYR A 26 -1.09 5.25 -0.60
C TYR A 26 -0.42 6.57 -0.23
N LEU A 27 -0.94 7.31 0.75
CA LEU A 27 -0.42 8.61 1.22
C LEU A 27 0.45 8.45 2.48
N GLY A 28 1.44 7.56 2.43
CA GLY A 28 2.41 7.38 3.51
C GLY A 28 1.76 6.98 4.83
N ILE A 29 1.97 7.78 5.90
CA ILE A 29 1.46 7.48 7.25
C ILE A 29 -0.08 7.43 7.31
N LEU A 30 -0.76 8.08 6.38
CA LEU A 30 -2.23 8.05 6.32
C LEU A 30 -2.77 6.64 6.05
N CYS A 31 -1.93 5.68 5.63
CA CYS A 31 -2.32 4.27 5.49
C CYS A 31 -2.78 3.61 6.80
N LEU A 32 -2.40 4.16 7.95
CA LEU A 32 -2.85 3.69 9.26
C LEU A 32 -4.34 3.97 9.49
N VAL A 33 -4.88 5.03 8.89
CA VAL A 33 -6.31 5.40 9.03
C VAL A 33 -7.24 4.31 8.47
N PRO A 34 -7.16 3.91 7.19
CA PRO A 34 -8.01 2.84 6.66
C PRO A 34 -7.76 1.49 7.34
N LEU A 35 -6.52 1.24 7.80
CA LEU A 35 -6.16 0.02 8.53
C LEU A 35 -6.88 -0.10 9.88
N ILE A 36 -6.98 1.00 10.64
CA ILE A 36 -7.62 1.03 11.96
C ILE A 36 -9.14 1.18 11.83
N PHE A 37 -9.61 2.03 10.93
CA PHE A 37 -11.01 2.49 10.93
C PHE A 37 -11.90 1.82 9.88
N ASN A 38 -11.37 1.02 8.95
CA ASN A 38 -12.19 0.49 7.85
C ASN A 38 -11.80 -0.93 7.37
N GLN A 39 -11.45 -1.81 8.32
CA GLN A 39 -11.06 -3.21 8.06
C GLN A 39 -12.21 -4.07 7.49
N SER A 40 -13.47 -3.69 7.68
CA SER A 40 -14.63 -4.51 7.26
C SER A 40 -14.87 -4.50 5.75
N ASP A 41 -14.27 -3.57 5.01
CA ASP A 41 -14.36 -3.51 3.56
C ASP A 41 -13.12 -4.19 2.93
N GLU A 42 -13.33 -5.34 2.29
CA GLU A 42 -12.27 -6.14 1.67
C GLU A 42 -11.46 -5.36 0.62
N TYR A 43 -12.09 -4.42 -0.10
CA TYR A 43 -11.38 -3.55 -1.05
C TYR A 43 -10.45 -2.58 -0.33
N VAL A 44 -10.93 -1.98 0.76
CA VAL A 44 -10.13 -1.04 1.56
C VAL A 44 -9.01 -1.76 2.30
N ASP A 45 -9.30 -2.91 2.91
CA ASP A 45 -8.29 -3.76 3.58
C ASP A 45 -7.19 -4.16 2.60
N PHE A 46 -7.54 -4.51 1.36
CA PHE A 46 -6.56 -4.82 0.32
C PHE A 46 -5.59 -3.65 0.07
N HIS A 47 -6.12 -2.44 -0.18
CA HIS A 47 -5.28 -1.28 -0.45
C HIS A 47 -4.50 -0.85 0.80
N ALA A 48 -5.10 -0.95 1.99
CA ALA A 48 -4.46 -0.67 3.28
C ALA A 48 -3.26 -1.59 3.55
N ARG A 49 -3.37 -2.89 3.26
CA ARG A 49 -2.24 -3.84 3.39
C ARG A 49 -1.08 -3.53 2.44
N GLN A 50 -1.35 -3.04 1.24
CA GLN A 50 -0.26 -2.59 0.34
C GLN A 50 0.35 -1.28 0.83
N GLY A 51 -0.49 -0.35 1.29
CA GLY A 51 -0.11 0.91 1.89
C GLY A 51 0.85 0.76 3.06
N ILE A 52 0.53 -0.14 3.99
CA ILE A 52 1.38 -0.38 5.16
C ILE A 52 2.74 -0.94 4.76
N VAL A 53 2.82 -1.82 3.75
CA VAL A 53 4.11 -2.34 3.26
C VAL A 53 4.97 -1.20 2.69
N LEU A 54 4.38 -0.31 1.89
CA LEU A 54 5.07 0.85 1.34
C LEU A 54 5.52 1.83 2.43
N TRP A 55 4.68 2.07 3.43
CA TRP A 55 5.01 2.93 4.56
C TRP A 55 6.12 2.35 5.42
N THR A 56 6.05 1.06 5.77
CA THR A 56 7.10 0.36 6.53
C THR A 56 8.42 0.37 5.78
N TRP A 57 8.42 0.14 4.46
CA TRP A 57 9.65 0.30 3.65
C TRP A 57 10.18 1.73 3.73
N GLY A 58 9.31 2.75 3.63
CA GLY A 58 9.70 4.15 3.79
C GLY A 58 10.38 4.42 5.13
N VAL A 59 9.78 3.95 6.23
CA VAL A 59 10.34 4.08 7.58
C VAL A 59 11.70 3.39 7.70
N LEU A 60 11.85 2.17 7.19
CA LEU A 60 13.12 1.44 7.22
C LEU A 60 14.20 2.10 6.36
N SER A 61 13.81 2.77 5.27
CA SER A 61 14.76 3.47 4.39
C SER A 61 15.42 4.66 5.08
N ILE A 62 14.78 5.26 6.09
CA ILE A 62 15.37 6.35 6.90
C ILE A 62 16.66 5.89 7.59
N LEU A 63 16.75 4.61 7.98
CA LEU A 63 17.94 4.06 8.62
C LEU A 63 19.19 4.14 7.73
N ALA A 64 19.02 4.17 6.40
CA ALA A 64 20.12 4.32 5.48
C ALA A 64 20.85 5.66 5.64
N LEU A 65 20.17 6.70 6.11
CA LEU A 65 20.76 8.03 6.31
C LEU A 65 21.87 8.06 7.38
N HIS A 66 22.00 7.02 8.21
CA HIS A 66 23.12 6.87 9.14
C HIS A 66 24.45 6.56 8.43
N VAL A 67 24.42 6.10 7.18
CA VAL A 67 25.62 5.83 6.38
C VAL A 67 25.98 7.09 5.57
N PRO A 68 27.13 7.74 5.84
CA PRO A 68 27.53 8.92 5.09
C PRO A 68 27.81 8.57 3.62
N VAL A 69 27.62 9.55 2.74
CA VAL A 69 27.80 9.45 1.28
C VAL A 69 26.79 8.50 0.61
N VAL A 70 26.78 7.21 0.91
CA VAL A 70 25.96 6.19 0.24
C VAL A 70 24.50 6.19 0.71
N GLY A 71 24.26 6.47 1.99
CA GLY A 71 22.95 6.47 2.61
C GLY A 71 21.92 7.37 1.93
N PRO A 72 22.24 8.66 1.69
CA PRO A 72 21.33 9.58 0.99
C PRO A 72 20.93 9.12 -0.43
N PHE A 73 21.83 8.47 -1.17
CA PHE A 73 21.52 7.91 -2.49
C PHE A 73 20.52 6.75 -2.38
N PHE A 74 20.76 5.82 -1.44
CA PHE A 74 19.85 4.69 -1.20
C PHE A 74 18.48 5.17 -0.73
N PHE A 75 18.43 6.14 0.18
CA PHE A 75 17.19 6.73 0.66
C PHE A 75 16.42 7.41 -0.49
N SER A 76 17.10 8.22 -1.31
CA SER A 76 16.46 8.89 -2.44
C SER A 76 15.91 7.90 -3.47
N PHE A 77 16.68 6.85 -3.78
CA PHE A 77 16.23 5.78 -4.67
C PHE A 77 15.02 5.04 -4.10
N SER A 78 15.06 4.68 -2.82
CA SER A 78 13.93 4.01 -2.14
C SER A 78 12.68 4.89 -2.11
N ALA A 79 12.82 6.18 -1.81
CA ALA A 79 11.73 7.14 -1.81
C ALA A 79 11.11 7.30 -3.21
N MET A 80 11.93 7.33 -4.26
CA MET A 80 11.46 7.35 -5.65
C MET A 80 10.65 6.10 -5.99
N VAL A 81 11.16 4.91 -5.66
CA VAL A 81 10.46 3.65 -5.91
C VAL A 81 9.14 3.59 -5.14
N ILE A 82 9.14 3.94 -3.85
CA ILE A 82 7.92 3.98 -3.03
C ILE A 82 6.90 4.96 -3.62
N GLY A 83 7.33 6.15 -4.03
CA GLY A 83 6.47 7.14 -4.68
C GLY A 83 5.80 6.62 -5.95
N LEU A 84 6.57 5.94 -6.81
CA LEU A 84 6.05 5.31 -8.03
C LEU A 84 5.03 4.21 -7.71
N LEU A 85 5.33 3.35 -6.74
CA LEU A 85 4.43 2.26 -6.34
C LEU A 85 3.15 2.80 -5.67
N SER A 86 3.25 3.85 -4.87
CA SER A 86 2.09 4.57 -4.32
C SER A 86 1.23 5.19 -5.42
N LEU A 87 1.84 5.78 -6.45
CA LEU A 87 1.11 6.33 -7.59
C LEU A 87 0.38 5.24 -8.36
N VAL A 88 1.04 4.10 -8.62
CA VAL A 88 0.42 2.93 -9.26
C VAL A 88 -0.76 2.40 -8.41
N GLY A 89 -0.59 2.35 -7.10
CA GLY A 89 -1.64 2.01 -6.16
C GLY A 89 -2.83 2.97 -6.25
N LEU A 90 -2.58 4.28 -6.25
CA LEU A 90 -3.61 5.30 -6.38
C LEU A 90 -4.37 5.20 -7.72
N VAL A 91 -3.66 4.99 -8.82
CA VAL A 91 -4.25 4.74 -10.14
C VAL A 91 -5.13 3.49 -10.11
N SER A 92 -4.71 2.43 -9.43
CA SER A 92 -5.54 1.22 -9.29
C SER A 92 -6.86 1.51 -8.57
N VAL A 93 -6.85 2.40 -7.55
CA VAL A 93 -8.07 2.86 -6.87
C VAL A 93 -8.96 3.69 -7.79
N LEU A 94 -8.38 4.56 -8.62
CA LEU A 94 -9.12 5.35 -9.63
C LEU A 94 -9.79 4.44 -10.67
N LEU A 95 -9.12 3.36 -11.05
CA LEU A 95 -9.65 2.34 -11.95
C LEU A 95 -10.62 1.36 -11.28
N SER A 96 -10.88 1.51 -9.97
CA SER A 96 -11.71 0.59 -9.17
C SER A 96 -11.19 -0.85 -9.17
N ARG A 97 -9.88 -1.03 -9.22
CA ARG A 97 -9.22 -2.34 -9.28
C ARG A 97 -8.31 -2.52 -8.08
N ALA A 98 -8.57 -3.53 -7.25
CA ALA A 98 -7.61 -4.00 -6.26
C ALA A 98 -6.52 -4.85 -6.94
N TRP A 99 -5.60 -4.17 -7.60
CA TRP A 99 -4.50 -4.83 -8.30
C TRP A 99 -3.29 -5.00 -7.38
N ARG A 100 -2.75 -6.23 -7.33
CA ARG A 100 -1.54 -6.50 -6.55
C ARG A 100 -0.34 -5.98 -7.31
N ILE A 101 0.36 -5.04 -6.70
CA ILE A 101 1.67 -4.59 -7.16
C ILE A 101 2.61 -5.81 -7.19
N PRO A 102 3.16 -6.19 -8.36
CA PRO A 102 4.10 -7.30 -8.46
C PRO A 102 5.33 -7.03 -7.57
N GLY A 103 5.82 -8.04 -6.86
CA GLY A 103 6.87 -7.93 -5.84
C GLY A 103 6.36 -7.69 -4.41
N ILE A 104 5.40 -6.76 -4.21
CA ILE A 104 4.79 -6.47 -2.89
C ILE A 104 3.64 -7.42 -2.56
N GLY A 105 2.91 -7.87 -3.58
CA GLY A 105 1.69 -8.66 -3.43
C GLY A 105 1.86 -10.04 -2.76
N VAL A 106 3.10 -10.53 -2.59
CA VAL A 106 3.41 -11.77 -1.87
C VAL A 106 3.55 -11.52 -0.35
N ILE A 107 4.19 -10.40 0.03
CA ILE A 107 4.38 -9.99 1.44
C ILE A 107 3.05 -9.49 2.03
N ALA A 108 2.31 -8.66 1.28
CA ALA A 108 1.00 -8.14 1.69
C ALA A 108 -0.06 -9.23 1.93
N THR A 109 0.12 -10.44 1.39
CA THR A 109 -0.76 -11.58 1.68
C THR A 109 -0.52 -12.26 3.02
N LYS A 110 0.68 -12.11 3.58
CA LYS A 110 1.11 -12.79 4.81
C LYS A 110 0.98 -11.93 6.06
N LEU A 111 0.95 -10.60 5.90
CA LEU A 111 0.44 -9.63 6.87
C LEU A 111 -1.08 -9.66 6.83
#